data_AF-A0A3D3JSW3-F1
#
_entry.id   AF-A0A3D3JSW3-F1
#
_cell.length_a   1.000
_cell.length_b   1.000
_cell.length_c   1.000
_cell.angle_alpha   90.00
_cell.angle_beta   90.00
_cell.angle_gamma   90.00
#
_symmetry.space_group_name_H-M   'P 1'
#
loop_
_entity.id
_entity.type
_entity.pdbx_description
1 polymer ?
#
loop_
_entity_poly.entity_id
_entity_poly.type
_entity_poly.pdbx_seq_one_letter_code
_entity_poly.pdbx_strand_id
1 'polypeptide(L)'
;MYWYAKVIIGLIVVLFLGGVVFLFRGCLPAMSKISLPDGVLSDDVVVETETEESPRAEQADPEVQAIRKQLRIVRNHLNGGSIVEARDAAERILGQIDTEKHKMQWRNTLKLLSEASTQILFSNIPTPEKVDYTVVRGDALAKIAAKFNTPVPLIQLGNGMDETEDVIYAGNVLHVYTADWNIWVSK
;
A
#
# COMPACT_ATOMS: atom_id res chain seq x y z
N MET A 1 -36.15 -60.28 -7.99
CA MET A 1 -36.74 -58.93 -8.05
C MET A 1 -35.96 -57.85 -7.26
N TYR A 2 -34.76 -58.13 -6.72
CA TYR A 2 -33.98 -57.19 -5.88
C TYR A 2 -32.71 -56.61 -6.55
N TRP A 3 -32.42 -56.98 -7.80
CA TRP A 3 -31.20 -56.54 -8.48
C TRP A 3 -31.33 -55.13 -9.06
N TYR A 4 -32.49 -54.81 -9.64
CA TYR A 4 -32.78 -53.49 -10.21
C TYR A 4 -32.84 -52.39 -9.14
N ALA A 5 -33.32 -52.71 -7.93
CA ALA A 5 -33.35 -51.79 -6.80
C ALA A 5 -31.95 -51.34 -6.36
N LYS A 6 -30.95 -52.23 -6.40
CA LYS A 6 -29.56 -51.89 -6.06
C LYS A 6 -28.92 -50.96 -7.09
N VAL A 7 -29.26 -51.14 -8.37
CA VAL A 7 -28.75 -50.28 -9.47
C VAL A 7 -29.36 -48.88 -9.41
N ILE A 8 -30.65 -48.76 -9.13
CA ILE A 8 -31.31 -47.45 -8.99
C ILE A 8 -30.78 -46.68 -7.77
N ILE A 9 -30.61 -47.36 -6.63
CA ILE A 9 -30.06 -46.72 -5.43
C ILE A 9 -28.63 -46.24 -5.69
N GLY A 10 -27.81 -47.02 -6.39
CA GLY A 10 -26.48 -46.60 -6.82
C GLY A 10 -26.50 -45.35 -7.71
N LEU A 11 -27.40 -45.28 -8.69
CA LEU A 11 -27.55 -44.12 -9.58
C LEU A 11 -28.01 -42.86 -8.84
N ILE A 12 -28.93 -42.99 -7.89
CA ILE A 12 -29.40 -41.88 -7.05
C ILE A 12 -28.27 -41.37 -6.16
N VAL A 13 -27.47 -42.26 -5.57
CA VAL A 13 -26.32 -41.90 -4.73
C VAL A 13 -25.23 -41.18 -5.55
N VAL A 14 -24.97 -41.62 -6.79
CA VAL A 14 -24.01 -40.96 -7.69
C VAL A 14 -24.51 -39.59 -8.14
N LEU A 15 -25.81 -39.44 -8.43
CA LEU A 15 -26.41 -38.14 -8.74
C LEU A 15 -26.41 -37.18 -7.55
N PHE A 16 -26.64 -37.68 -6.33
CA PHE A 16 -26.58 -36.86 -5.11
C PHE A 16 -25.14 -36.43 -4.79
N LEU A 17 -24.17 -37.34 -4.87
CA LEU A 17 -22.75 -37.02 -4.67
C LEU A 17 -22.25 -36.05 -5.76
N GLY A 18 -22.62 -36.27 -7.03
CA GLY A 18 -22.27 -35.37 -8.14
C GLY A 18 -22.94 -34.00 -8.04
N GLY A 19 -24.21 -33.94 -7.61
CA GLY A 19 -24.95 -32.69 -7.40
C GLY A 19 -24.44 -31.87 -6.22
N VAL A 20 -24.05 -32.53 -5.12
CA VAL A 20 -23.43 -31.87 -3.96
C VAL A 20 -22.06 -31.29 -4.34
N VAL A 21 -21.24 -32.00 -5.12
CA VAL A 21 -19.96 -31.47 -5.63
C VAL A 21 -20.17 -30.28 -6.58
N PHE A 22 -21.25 -30.26 -7.37
CA PHE A 22 -21.55 -29.16 -8.30
C PHE A 22 -22.08 -27.91 -7.60
N LEU A 23 -22.84 -28.05 -6.50
CA LEU A 23 -23.29 -26.93 -5.67
C LEU A 23 -22.18 -26.36 -4.77
N PHE A 24 -21.21 -27.17 -4.33
CA PHE A 24 -20.05 -26.71 -3.57
C PHE A 24 -18.95 -26.05 -4.43
N ARG A 25 -18.98 -26.22 -5.76
CA ARG A 25 -18.03 -25.55 -6.68
C ARG A 25 -18.29 -24.04 -6.85
N GLY A 26 -19.45 -23.56 -6.43
CA GLY A 26 -19.84 -22.14 -6.48
C GLY A 26 -19.48 -21.32 -5.23
N CYS A 27 -18.85 -21.92 -4.21
CA CYS A 27 -18.49 -21.23 -2.98
C CYS A 27 -17.18 -21.79 -2.42
N LEU A 28 -16.06 -21.38 -3.02
CA LEU A 28 -14.73 -21.50 -2.41
C LEU A 28 -14.25 -20.08 -2.08
N PRO A 29 -14.60 -19.53 -0.90
CA PRO A 29 -13.77 -18.49 -0.32
C PRO A 29 -12.41 -19.13 0.00
N ALA A 30 -11.35 -18.56 -0.55
CA ALA A 30 -9.99 -18.92 -0.19
C ALA A 30 -9.78 -18.68 1.31
N MET A 31 -9.77 -19.76 2.09
CA MET A 31 -9.25 -19.78 3.45
C MET A 31 -8.39 -21.02 3.65
N SER A 32 -7.09 -20.79 3.71
CA SER A 32 -6.25 -21.49 4.67
C SER A 32 -5.40 -20.44 5.38
N LYS A 33 -5.94 -19.90 6.48
CA LYS A 33 -5.13 -19.36 7.57
C LYS A 33 -4.26 -20.50 8.08
N ILE A 34 -2.96 -20.40 7.85
CA ILE A 34 -1.94 -21.10 8.60
C ILE A 34 -1.98 -20.51 10.01
N SER A 35 -2.28 -21.35 10.99
CA SER A 35 -2.05 -21.08 12.40
C SER A 35 -0.57 -21.35 12.69
N LEU A 36 0.16 -20.31 13.09
CA LEU A 36 1.43 -20.40 13.81
C LEU A 36 1.32 -19.51 15.06
N PRO A 37 1.78 -19.99 16.23
CA PRO A 37 1.52 -19.33 17.51
C PRO A 37 2.53 -18.20 17.82
N ASP A 38 1.98 -17.17 18.44
CA ASP A 38 2.52 -16.27 19.45
C ASP A 38 3.90 -15.62 19.26
N GLY A 39 3.86 -14.34 18.85
CA GLY A 39 4.79 -13.36 19.38
C GLY A 39 5.50 -12.51 18.32
N VAL A 40 5.37 -11.20 18.50
CA VAL A 40 6.20 -10.13 17.90
C VAL A 40 5.75 -9.62 16.53
N LEU A 41 4.58 -8.96 16.51
CA LEU A 41 4.39 -7.61 15.95
C LEU A 41 2.98 -7.19 16.35
N SER A 42 2.91 -6.50 17.48
CA SER A 42 1.70 -5.88 17.99
C SER A 42 1.17 -4.86 16.97
N ASP A 43 0.22 -5.31 16.15
CA ASP A 43 -0.78 -4.47 15.47
C ASP A 43 -1.87 -3.99 16.45
N ASP A 44 -1.52 -3.90 17.73
CA ASP A 44 -2.29 -3.23 18.77
C ASP A 44 -1.81 -1.77 18.90
N VAL A 45 -1.67 -1.06 17.77
CA VAL A 45 -2.05 0.36 17.80
C VAL A 45 -3.56 0.33 17.74
N VAL A 46 -4.13 0.23 18.94
CA VAL A 46 -5.52 0.51 19.26
C VAL A 46 -5.98 1.62 18.31
N VAL A 47 -6.90 1.25 17.41
CA VAL A 47 -7.86 2.17 16.85
C VAL A 47 -8.55 2.78 18.06
N GLU A 48 -7.98 3.88 18.56
CA GLU A 48 -8.65 4.72 19.54
C GLU A 48 -9.90 5.20 18.85
N THR A 49 -10.99 4.52 19.17
CA THR A 49 -12.34 5.03 19.05
C THR A 49 -12.33 6.48 19.49
N GLU A 50 -12.45 7.36 18.50
CA GLU A 50 -13.24 8.58 18.52
C GLU A 50 -13.65 8.98 19.94
N THR A 51 -12.85 9.82 20.58
CA THR A 51 -13.44 10.74 21.55
C THR A 51 -14.27 11.71 20.73
N GLU A 52 -15.58 11.57 20.89
CA GLU A 52 -16.65 12.30 20.24
C GLU A 52 -16.43 13.82 20.29
N GLU A 53 -15.90 14.41 19.23
CA GLU A 53 -16.44 15.68 18.76
C GLU A 53 -17.50 15.34 17.73
N SER A 54 -18.75 15.63 18.08
CA SER A 54 -19.93 15.32 17.28
C SER A 54 -19.72 15.68 15.80
N PRO A 55 -20.05 14.79 14.84
CA PRO A 55 -20.01 15.07 13.40
C PRO A 55 -20.80 16.34 12.99
N ARG A 56 -21.64 16.86 13.87
CA ARG A 56 -22.45 18.08 13.70
C ARG A 56 -21.72 19.37 14.08
N ALA A 57 -20.76 19.31 15.01
CA ALA A 57 -19.94 20.46 15.40
C ALA A 57 -18.79 20.69 14.40
N GLU A 58 -18.18 19.61 13.92
CA GLU A 58 -17.13 19.64 12.89
C GLU A 58 -17.65 20.16 11.53
N GLN A 59 -18.94 19.94 11.23
CA GLN A 59 -19.60 20.49 10.05
C GLN A 59 -19.91 21.98 10.15
N ALA A 60 -19.86 22.59 11.34
CA ALA A 60 -20.17 24.01 11.53
C ALA A 60 -18.94 24.92 11.36
N ASP A 61 -17.71 24.40 11.51
CA ASP A 61 -16.49 25.19 11.34
C ASP A 61 -16.19 25.42 9.84
N PRO A 62 -16.18 26.69 9.36
CA PRO A 62 -15.83 26.99 7.98
C PRO A 62 -14.42 26.54 7.58
N GLU A 63 -13.48 26.47 8.53
CA GLU A 63 -12.10 26.04 8.29
C GLU A 63 -12.04 24.54 7.96
N VAL A 64 -12.76 23.71 8.73
CA VAL A 64 -12.83 22.26 8.50
C VAL A 64 -13.51 21.95 7.17
N GLN A 65 -14.54 22.71 6.80
CA GLN A 65 -15.16 22.58 5.47
C GLN A 65 -14.17 22.90 4.34
N ALA A 66 -13.35 23.94 4.50
CA ALA A 66 -12.33 24.31 3.53
C ALA A 66 -11.26 23.21 3.40
N ILE A 67 -10.76 22.69 4.52
CA ILE A 67 -9.80 21.58 4.56
C ILE A 67 -10.39 20.33 3.88
N ARG A 68 -11.65 19.98 4.19
CA ARG A 68 -12.33 18.85 3.55
C ARG A 68 -12.41 19.00 2.04
N LYS A 69 -12.67 20.21 1.53
CA LYS A 69 -12.69 20.49 0.10
C LYS A 69 -11.30 20.30 -0.52
N GLN A 70 -10.24 20.74 0.16
CA GLN A 70 -8.85 20.54 -0.28
C GLN A 70 -8.45 19.06 -0.27
N LEU A 71 -8.81 18.30 0.78
CA LEU A 71 -8.55 16.86 0.86
C LEU A 71 -9.24 16.08 -0.27
N ARG A 72 -10.42 16.53 -0.71
CA ARG A 72 -11.07 15.97 -1.90
C ARG A 72 -10.24 16.19 -3.16
N ILE A 73 -9.60 17.35 -3.30
CA ILE A 73 -8.71 17.65 -4.44
C ILE A 73 -7.51 16.70 -4.42
N VAL A 74 -6.85 16.52 -3.27
CA VAL A 74 -5.74 15.57 -3.10
C VAL A 74 -6.16 14.16 -3.51
N ARG A 75 -7.32 13.68 -3.02
CA ARG A 75 -7.83 12.35 -3.36
C ARG A 75 -8.13 12.20 -4.86
N ASN A 76 -8.64 13.26 -5.49
CA ASN A 76 -8.88 13.24 -6.94
C ASN A 76 -7.57 13.15 -7.73
N HIS A 77 -6.51 13.84 -7.30
CA HIS A 77 -5.18 13.72 -7.92
C HIS A 77 -4.60 12.31 -7.78
N LEU A 78 -4.70 11.71 -6.58
CA LEU A 78 -4.28 10.32 -6.36
C LEU A 78 -5.02 9.36 -7.29
N ASN A 79 -6.35 9.45 -7.34
CA ASN A 79 -7.17 8.60 -8.20
C ASN A 79 -6.95 8.87 -9.70
N GLY A 80 -6.51 10.07 -10.05
CA GLY A 80 -6.22 10.49 -11.42
C GLY A 80 -4.80 10.16 -11.91
N GLY A 81 -3.93 9.62 -11.04
CA GLY A 81 -2.53 9.31 -11.37
C GLY A 81 -1.56 10.50 -11.26
N SER A 82 -2.04 11.68 -10.87
CA SER A 82 -1.24 12.88 -10.60
C SER A 82 -0.63 12.80 -9.19
N ILE A 83 0.30 11.87 -8.98
CA ILE A 83 0.80 11.52 -7.63
C ILE A 83 1.67 12.63 -7.04
N VAL A 84 2.48 13.31 -7.86
CA VAL A 84 3.35 14.40 -7.41
C VAL A 84 2.51 15.60 -6.98
N GLU A 85 1.50 15.97 -7.77
CA GLU A 85 0.59 17.05 -7.43
C GLU A 85 -0.24 16.73 -6.18
N ALA A 86 -0.61 15.46 -5.98
CA ALA A 86 -1.26 15.01 -4.76
C ALA A 86 -0.37 15.19 -3.53
N ARG A 87 0.89 14.74 -3.61
CA ARG A 87 1.90 14.90 -2.54
C ARG A 87 2.05 16.37 -2.18
N ASP A 88 2.35 17.22 -3.16
CA ASP A 88 2.59 18.65 -2.96
C ASP A 88 1.35 19.36 -2.40
N ALA A 89 0.15 18.97 -2.84
CA ALA A 89 -1.10 19.50 -2.28
C ALA A 89 -1.30 19.08 -0.81
N ALA A 90 -0.98 17.84 -0.45
CA ALA A 90 -1.06 17.38 0.92
C ALA A 90 -0.04 18.10 1.84
N GLU A 91 1.19 18.30 1.37
CA GLU A 91 2.22 19.05 2.11
C GLU A 91 1.80 20.50 2.38
N ARG A 92 1.22 21.17 1.37
CA ARG A 92 0.67 22.52 1.54
C ARG A 92 -0.41 22.58 2.62
N ILE A 93 -1.29 21.58 2.68
CA ILE A 93 -2.35 21.51 3.69
C ILE A 93 -1.73 21.31 5.08
N LEU A 94 -0.75 20.42 5.23
CA LEU A 94 -0.08 20.19 6.52
C LEU A 94 0.62 21.43 7.06
N GLY A 95 1.21 22.26 6.18
CA GLY A 95 1.83 23.52 6.59
C GLY A 95 0.84 24.59 7.09
N GLN A 96 -0.45 24.42 6.82
CA GLN A 96 -1.51 25.36 7.22
C GLN A 96 -2.31 24.88 8.43
N ILE A 97 -2.32 23.57 8.70
CA ILE A 97 -3.12 22.98 9.77
C ILE A 97 -2.42 23.16 11.13
N ASP A 98 -3.16 23.73 12.08
CA ASP A 98 -2.80 23.68 13.49
C ASP A 98 -3.10 22.28 14.06
N THR A 99 -2.06 21.59 14.53
CA THR A 99 -2.14 20.23 15.08
C THR A 99 -2.95 20.13 16.37
N GLU A 100 -3.01 21.21 17.16
CA GLU A 100 -3.77 21.24 18.42
C GLU A 100 -5.26 21.36 18.14
N LYS A 101 -5.64 22.16 17.14
CA LYS A 101 -7.03 22.44 16.80
C LYS A 101 -7.65 21.38 15.89
N HIS A 102 -6.92 20.92 14.87
CA HIS A 102 -7.46 20.11 13.77
C HIS A 102 -6.75 18.76 13.63
N LYS A 103 -6.63 18.04 14.75
CA LYS A 103 -5.89 16.78 14.87
C LYS A 103 -6.38 15.70 13.89
N MET A 104 -7.70 15.59 13.69
CA MET A 104 -8.27 14.58 12.80
C MET A 104 -7.92 14.87 11.33
N GLN A 105 -8.02 16.13 10.91
CA GLN A 105 -7.74 16.56 9.55
C GLN A 105 -6.25 16.48 9.26
N TRP A 106 -5.40 16.82 10.22
CA TRP A 106 -3.95 16.58 10.14
C TRP A 106 -3.63 15.10 9.88
N ARG A 107 -4.20 14.18 10.67
CA ARG A 107 -4.02 12.72 10.47
C ARG A 107 -4.52 12.24 9.11
N ASN A 108 -5.70 12.71 8.69
CA ASN A 108 -6.24 12.38 7.37
C ASN A 108 -5.35 12.89 6.23
N THR A 109 -4.77 14.07 6.39
CA THR A 109 -3.84 14.66 5.42
C THR A 109 -2.54 13.86 5.36
N LEU A 110 -1.97 13.51 6.53
CA LEU A 110 -0.78 12.68 6.62
C LEU A 110 -0.98 11.31 5.96
N LYS A 111 -2.14 10.71 6.12
CA LYS A 111 -2.46 9.43 5.47
C LYS A 111 -2.36 9.54 3.95
N LEU A 112 -2.94 10.59 3.36
CA LEU A 112 -2.87 10.83 1.91
C LEU A 112 -1.45 11.19 1.45
N LEU A 113 -0.72 11.97 2.25
CA LEU A 113 0.68 12.28 1.98
C LEU A 113 1.52 11.01 1.97
N SER A 114 1.39 10.16 2.99
CA SER A 114 2.09 8.88 3.07
C SER A 114 1.77 8.00 1.87
N GLU A 115 0.50 7.92 1.46
CA GLU A 115 0.10 7.16 0.29
C GLU A 115 0.77 7.68 -1.00
N ALA A 116 0.75 9.00 -1.23
CA ALA A 116 1.39 9.62 -2.38
C ALA A 116 2.92 9.38 -2.40
N SER A 117 3.57 9.63 -1.26
CA SER A 117 5.03 9.47 -1.11
C SER A 117 5.46 8.02 -1.28
N THR A 118 4.71 7.06 -0.74
CA THR A 118 4.96 5.63 -0.93
C THR A 118 4.84 5.24 -2.41
N GLN A 119 3.83 5.73 -3.11
CA GLN A 119 3.69 5.47 -4.55
C GLN A 119 4.85 6.08 -5.35
N ILE A 120 5.29 7.30 -5.03
CA ILE A 120 6.47 7.91 -5.65
C ILE A 120 7.71 7.08 -5.37
N LEU A 121 7.91 6.61 -4.14
CA LEU A 121 9.08 5.87 -3.73
C LEU A 121 9.25 4.55 -4.51
N PHE A 122 8.15 3.81 -4.70
CA PHE A 122 8.13 2.49 -5.35
C PHE A 122 7.74 2.52 -6.84
N SER A 123 7.93 3.65 -7.51
CA SER A 123 7.66 3.79 -8.94
C SER A 123 8.80 4.53 -9.64
N ASN A 124 8.77 4.56 -10.98
CA ASN A 124 9.73 5.31 -11.79
C ASN A 124 9.33 6.78 -12.01
N ILE A 125 8.43 7.33 -11.17
CA ILE A 125 7.99 8.73 -11.31
C ILE A 125 9.19 9.67 -11.10
N PRO A 126 9.50 10.55 -12.07
CA PRO A 126 10.60 11.49 -11.97
C PRO A 126 10.28 12.53 -10.89
N THR A 127 11.19 12.68 -9.94
CA THR A 127 11.03 13.56 -8.79
C THR A 127 12.38 14.13 -8.39
N PRO A 128 12.45 15.32 -7.79
CA PRO A 128 13.72 15.95 -7.43
C PRO A 128 14.51 15.15 -6.39
N GLU A 129 13.86 14.26 -5.65
CA GLU A 129 14.51 13.37 -4.68
C GLU A 129 15.17 12.13 -5.33
N LYS A 130 14.96 11.93 -6.64
CA LYS A 130 15.56 10.84 -7.41
C LYS A 130 16.65 11.36 -8.34
N VAL A 131 17.73 10.61 -8.39
CA VAL A 131 18.84 10.83 -9.31
C VAL A 131 18.77 9.80 -10.43
N ASP A 132 18.83 10.30 -11.67
CA ASP A 132 18.94 9.44 -12.85
C ASP A 132 20.40 8.98 -13.00
N TYR A 133 20.62 7.67 -12.83
CA TYR A 133 21.93 7.05 -12.93
C TYR A 133 22.01 6.13 -14.14
N THR A 134 22.90 6.44 -15.08
CA THR A 134 23.21 5.54 -16.20
C THR A 134 24.23 4.49 -15.77
N VAL A 135 23.84 3.22 -15.84
CA VAL A 135 24.67 2.07 -15.47
C VAL A 135 25.88 1.99 -16.41
N VAL A 136 27.07 1.88 -15.83
CA VAL A 136 28.33 1.71 -16.58
C VAL A 136 28.79 0.26 -16.50
N ARG A 137 29.55 -0.20 -17.51
CA ARG A 137 30.12 -1.55 -17.53
C ARG A 137 30.98 -1.79 -16.29
N GLY A 138 30.64 -2.82 -15.50
CA GLY A 138 31.34 -3.19 -14.27
C GLY A 138 30.66 -2.70 -12.98
N ASP A 139 29.56 -1.97 -13.11
CA ASP A 139 28.67 -1.64 -12.00
C ASP A 139 27.90 -2.86 -11.50
N ALA A 140 27.54 -2.81 -10.23
CA ALA A 140 26.65 -3.76 -9.57
C ALA A 140 25.68 -2.96 -8.69
N LEU A 141 24.45 -3.44 -8.50
CA LEU A 141 23.43 -2.76 -7.70
C LEU A 141 23.96 -2.38 -6.31
N ALA A 142 24.68 -3.28 -5.63
CA ALA A 142 25.28 -3.01 -4.33
C ALA A 142 26.26 -1.84 -4.32
N LYS A 143 27.06 -1.66 -5.39
CA LYS A 143 28.00 -0.52 -5.51
C LYS A 143 27.24 0.79 -5.74
N ILE A 144 26.19 0.76 -6.55
CA ILE A 144 25.34 1.93 -6.83
C ILE A 144 24.60 2.33 -5.55
N ALA A 145 23.97 1.37 -4.87
CA ALA A 145 23.35 1.52 -3.56
C ALA A 145 24.28 2.19 -2.54
N ALA A 146 25.51 1.68 -2.40
CA ALA A 146 26.50 2.25 -1.48
C ALA A 146 26.89 3.69 -1.86
N LYS A 147 27.00 3.98 -3.16
CA LYS A 147 27.36 5.32 -3.66
C LYS A 147 26.30 6.37 -3.33
N PHE A 148 25.02 6.00 -3.44
CA PHE A 148 23.89 6.91 -3.20
C PHE A 148 23.32 6.83 -1.79
N ASN A 149 23.90 5.98 -0.93
CA ASN A 149 23.36 5.65 0.38
C ASN A 149 21.89 5.24 0.26
N THR A 150 21.58 4.23 -0.55
CA THR A 150 20.21 3.76 -0.82
C THR A 150 20.15 2.23 -0.71
N PRO A 151 19.12 1.63 -0.10
CA PRO A 151 18.97 0.18 -0.08
C PRO A 151 18.84 -0.42 -1.48
N VAL A 152 19.47 -1.58 -1.73
CA VAL A 152 19.35 -2.30 -3.02
C VAL A 152 17.89 -2.64 -3.36
N PRO A 153 17.06 -3.17 -2.44
CA PRO A 153 15.64 -3.44 -2.71
C PRO A 153 14.86 -2.22 -3.17
N LEU A 154 15.24 -1.04 -2.67
CA LEU A 154 14.56 0.19 -3.04
C LEU A 154 14.88 0.63 -4.47
N ILE A 155 16.13 0.43 -4.90
CA ILE A 155 16.51 0.66 -6.29
C ILE A 155 15.74 -0.30 -7.20
N GLN A 156 15.63 -1.57 -6.83
CA GLN A 156 14.88 -2.57 -7.61
C GLN A 156 13.40 -2.17 -7.72
N LEU A 157 12.71 -2.00 -6.59
CA LEU A 157 11.29 -1.65 -6.54
C LEU A 157 10.99 -0.32 -7.26
N GLY A 158 11.81 0.71 -7.01
CA GLY A 158 11.65 2.03 -7.66
C GLY A 158 11.85 2.01 -9.18
N ASN A 159 12.50 0.97 -9.71
CA ASN A 159 12.71 0.78 -11.15
C ASN A 159 11.84 -0.35 -11.74
N GLY A 160 10.88 -0.88 -10.99
CA GLY A 160 9.97 -1.94 -11.44
C GLY A 160 10.66 -3.30 -11.63
N MET A 161 11.79 -3.52 -10.96
CA MET A 161 12.49 -4.81 -10.90
C MET A 161 11.99 -5.63 -9.71
N ASP A 162 12.09 -6.96 -9.83
CA ASP A 162 11.84 -7.85 -8.69
C ASP A 162 12.93 -7.71 -7.62
N GLU A 163 12.58 -7.89 -6.34
CA GLU A 163 13.53 -7.80 -5.22
C GLU A 163 14.66 -8.85 -5.28
N THR A 164 14.46 -9.92 -6.05
CA THR A 164 15.44 -10.99 -6.26
C THR A 164 16.27 -10.80 -7.52
N GLU A 165 16.01 -9.77 -8.33
CA GLU A 165 16.71 -9.51 -9.57
C GLU A 165 17.96 -8.64 -9.36
N ASP A 166 19.13 -9.28 -9.38
CA ASP A 166 20.41 -8.57 -9.20
C ASP A 166 21.08 -8.14 -10.52
N VAL A 167 20.49 -8.50 -11.66
CA VAL A 167 21.10 -8.31 -12.98
C VAL A 167 20.76 -6.92 -13.54
N ILE A 168 21.81 -6.15 -13.84
CA ILE A 168 21.69 -4.84 -14.50
C ILE A 168 22.57 -4.79 -15.76
N TYR A 169 22.12 -4.04 -16.76
CA TYR A 169 22.80 -3.90 -18.03
C TYR A 169 23.40 -2.50 -18.18
N ALA A 170 24.61 -2.42 -18.73
CA ALA A 170 25.24 -1.15 -19.03
C ALA A 170 24.41 -0.36 -20.06
N GLY A 171 24.26 0.94 -19.82
CA GLY A 171 23.40 1.83 -20.58
C GLY A 171 21.98 1.98 -20.04
N ASN A 172 21.53 1.12 -19.11
CA ASN A 172 20.25 1.29 -18.45
C ASN A 172 20.26 2.54 -17.57
N VAL A 173 19.15 3.27 -17.53
CA VAL A 173 18.95 4.37 -16.58
C VAL A 173 18.18 3.82 -15.39
N LEU A 174 18.75 4.00 -14.20
CA LEU A 174 18.13 3.68 -12.92
C LEU A 174 17.76 4.99 -12.22
N HIS A 175 16.53 5.09 -11.74
CA HIS A 175 16.06 6.15 -10.87
C HIS A 175 16.39 5.78 -9.42
N VAL A 176 17.34 6.47 -8.81
CA VAL A 176 17.83 6.15 -7.47
C VAL A 176 17.38 7.22 -6.49
N TYR A 177 16.57 6.82 -5.49
CA TYR A 177 16.10 7.73 -4.45
C TYR A 177 17.22 8.06 -3.47
N THR A 178 17.49 9.35 -3.22
CA THR A 178 18.53 9.80 -2.29
C THR A 178 17.90 10.41 -1.03
N ALA A 179 18.11 9.77 0.12
CA ALA A 179 17.62 10.23 1.42
C ALA A 179 18.51 9.74 2.57
N ASP A 180 18.25 10.26 3.77
CA ASP A 180 18.81 9.69 5.00
C ASP A 180 17.88 8.57 5.50
N TRP A 181 18.36 7.32 5.42
CA TRP A 181 17.60 6.13 5.81
C TRP A 181 17.71 5.79 7.31
N ASN A 182 18.45 6.60 8.07
CA ASN A 182 18.66 6.35 9.48
C ASN A 182 17.51 6.92 10.32
N ILE A 183 16.89 6.08 11.14
CA ILE A 183 15.88 6.51 12.12
C ILE A 183 16.52 6.50 13.51
N TRP A 184 16.60 7.67 14.12
CA TRP A 184 17.12 7.84 15.48
C TRP A 184 15.97 7.86 16.49
N VAL A 185 15.98 6.93 17.44
CA VAL A 185 15.00 6.89 18.53
C VAL A 185 15.69 7.32 19.83
N SER A 186 15.23 8.42 20.42
CA SER A 186 15.68 8.85 21.74
C SER A 186 15.09 7.93 22.81
N LYS A 187 15.92 7.55 23.79
CA LYS A 187 15.48 6.80 24.98
C LYS A 187 14.80 7.70 26.00
#